data_AF-A0A7Y0CH89-F1
#
_entry.id   AF-A0A7Y0CH89-F1
#
_cell.length_a   1.000
_cell.length_b   1.000
_cell.length_c   1.000
_cell.angle_alpha   90.00
_cell.angle_beta   90.00
_cell.angle_gamma   90.00
#
_symmetry.space_group_name_H-M   'P 1'
#
loop_
_entity.id
_entity.type
_entity.pdbx_description
1 polymer ?
#
loop_
_entity_poly.entity_id
_entity_poly.type
_entity_poly.pdbx_seq_one_letter_code
_entity_poly.pdbx_strand_id
1 'polypeptide(L)' 'MRQVFIQLLSDVPQAKWEPETTFADDVLHLGWKATGGGRKVENGVDTFIFTDGMIRVQTVAYTVQPA' A
#
# COMPACT_ATOMS: atom_id res chain seq x y z
N MET A 1 -10.01 -2.85 -8.33
CA MET A 1 -9.22 -3.45 -7.22
C MET A 1 -7.87 -3.98 -7.71
N ARG A 2 -7.78 -4.93 -8.65
CA ARG A 2 -6.51 -5.61 -9.00
C ARG A 2 -5.46 -4.76 -9.76
N GLN A 3 -5.87 -3.81 -10.60
CA GLN A 3 -4.94 -3.10 -11.50
C GLN A 3 -3.91 -2.23 -10.76
N VAL A 4 -4.33 -1.60 -9.66
CA VAL A 4 -3.47 -0.73 -8.85
C VAL A 4 -2.35 -1.51 -8.16
N PHE A 5 -2.64 -2.71 -7.63
CA PHE A 5 -1.60 -3.57 -7.05
C PHE A 5 -0.61 -4.08 -8.10
N ILE A 6 -1.07 -4.38 -9.32
CA ILE A 6 -0.18 -4.78 -10.42
C ILE A 6 0.77 -3.63 -10.77
N GLN A 7 0.28 -2.40 -10.82
CA GLN A 7 1.11 -1.22 -11.06
C GLN A 7 2.11 -1.01 -9.92
N LEU A 8 1.66 -1.05 -8.66
CA LEU A 8 2.51 -0.91 -7.48
C LEU A 8 3.67 -1.91 -7.47
N LEU A 9 3.38 -3.21 -7.68
CA LEU A 9 4.40 -4.25 -7.71
C LEU A 9 5.38 -4.09 -8.88
N SER A 10 4.92 -3.48 -9.99
CA SER A 10 5.78 -3.12 -11.12
C SER A 10 6.61 -1.87 -10.85
N ASP A 11 6.16 -0.97 -9.98
CA ASP A 11 6.84 0.29 -9.63
C ASP A 11 8.01 0.10 -8.66
N VAL A 12 8.02 -0.98 -7.90
CA VAL A 12 9.10 -1.31 -6.95
C VAL A 12 9.42 -2.81 -7.01
N PRO A 13 9.99 -3.28 -8.13
CA PRO A 13 10.26 -4.71 -8.31
C PRO A 13 11.34 -5.16 -7.32
N GLN A 14 11.18 -6.37 -6.79
CA GLN A 14 12.08 -6.96 -5.78
C GLN A 14 12.25 -6.09 -4.53
N ALA A 15 11.25 -5.29 -4.17
CA ALA A 15 11.39 -4.38 -3.06
C ALA A 15 11.47 -5.06 -1.69
N LYS A 16 12.26 -4.47 -0.81
CA LYS A 16 12.16 -4.70 0.63
C LYS A 16 10.99 -3.86 1.15
N TRP A 17 10.01 -4.53 1.76
CA TRP A 17 8.80 -3.92 2.28
C TRP A 17 8.87 -3.75 3.80
N GLU A 18 8.41 -2.61 4.29
CA GLU A 18 8.31 -2.31 5.71
C GLU A 18 6.87 -1.83 6.00
N PRO A 19 5.95 -2.77 6.27
CA PRO A 19 4.55 -2.45 6.55
C PRO A 19 4.32 -2.11 8.03
N GLU A 20 3.43 -1.16 8.27
CA GLU A 20 2.91 -0.75 9.58
C GLU A 20 1.39 -0.74 9.51
N THR A 21 0.76 -1.55 10.34
CA THR A 21 -0.69 -1.79 10.28
C THR A 21 -1.37 -1.23 11.51
N THR A 22 -2.40 -0.41 11.29
CA THR A 22 -3.29 0.08 12.33
C THR A 22 -4.72 -0.30 11.98
N PHE A 23 -5.42 -0.94 12.91
CA PHE A 23 -6.83 -1.27 12.79
C PHE A 23 -7.63 -0.46 13.81
N ALA A 24 -8.63 0.26 13.33
CA ALA A 24 -9.52 1.07 14.15
C ALA A 24 -10.96 0.86 13.67
N ASP A 25 -11.77 0.20 14.48
CA ASP A 25 -13.17 -0.13 14.21
C ASP A 25 -13.39 -0.86 12.89
N ASP A 26 -13.87 -0.16 11.87
CA ASP A 26 -14.17 -0.65 10.53
C ASP A 26 -13.11 -0.21 9.49
N VAL A 27 -11.99 0.35 9.95
CA VAL A 27 -10.91 0.86 9.09
C VAL A 27 -9.60 0.12 9.36
N LEU A 28 -8.99 -0.39 8.28
CA LEU A 28 -7.59 -0.83 8.26
C LEU A 28 -6.76 0.21 7.54
N HIS A 29 -5.83 0.81 8.27
CA HIS A 29 -4.82 1.69 7.72
C HIS A 29 -3.48 0.96 7.68
N LEU A 30 -2.95 0.77 6.48
CA LEU A 30 -1.68 0.10 6.22
C LEU A 30 -0.70 1.11 5.65
N GLY A 31 0.17 1.64 6.50
CA GLY A 31 1.34 2.40 6.07
C GLY A 31 2.41 1.44 5.58
N TRP A 32 3.16 1.78 4.54
CA TRP A 32 4.24 0.95 4.05
C TRP A 32 5.34 1.76 3.37
N LYS A 33 6.56 1.24 3.48
CA LYS A 33 7.73 1.69 2.71
C LYS A 33 8.21 0.55 1.82
N ALA A 34 8.76 0.89 0.66
CA ALA A 34 9.27 -0.09 -0.28
C ALA A 34 10.51 0.44 -0.98
N THR A 35 11.58 -0.34 -1.04
CA THR A 35 12.79 0.01 -1.81
C THR A 35 13.21 -1.16 -2.69
N GLY A 36 13.26 -0.96 -4.00
CA GLY A 36 13.59 -2.01 -4.98
C GLY A 36 13.72 -1.49 -6.40
N GLY A 37 14.55 -2.14 -7.22
CA GLY A 37 14.70 -1.80 -8.64
C GLY A 37 15.14 -0.35 -8.93
N GLY A 38 15.97 0.23 -8.07
CA GLY A 38 16.42 1.63 -8.18
C GLY A 38 15.37 2.68 -7.80
N ARG A 39 14.24 2.25 -7.24
CA ARG A 39 13.14 3.10 -6.79
C ARG A 39 12.84 2.88 -5.31
N LYS A 40 12.33 3.91 -4.66
CA LYS A 40 11.85 3.86 -3.28
C LYS A 40 10.50 4.56 -3.12
N VAL A 41 9.76 4.12 -2.11
CA VAL A 41 8.51 4.71 -1.63
C VAL A 41 8.63 4.78 -0.11
N GLU A 42 8.42 5.97 0.44
CA GLU A 42 8.56 6.22 1.89
C GLU A 42 7.21 6.57 2.55
N ASN A 43 6.17 6.81 1.76
CA ASN A 43 4.87 7.33 2.17
C ASN A 43 3.69 6.51 1.61
N GLY A 44 3.90 5.21 1.39
CA GLY A 44 2.85 4.33 0.89
C GLY A 44 1.76 4.13 1.94
N VAL A 45 0.50 4.25 1.52
CA VAL A 45 -0.67 4.06 2.38
C VAL A 45 -1.76 3.32 1.61
N ASP A 46 -2.24 2.24 2.21
CA ASP A 46 -3.47 1.56 1.83
C ASP A 46 -4.51 1.78 2.93
N THR A 47 -5.73 2.17 2.54
CA THR A 47 -6.85 2.28 3.49
C THR A 47 -7.98 1.39 3.01
N PHE A 48 -8.49 0.57 3.92
CA PHE A 48 -9.63 -0.32 3.69
C PHE A 48 -10.73 0.03 4.68
N ILE A 49 -11.96 0.16 4.16
CA ILE A 49 -13.17 0.29 4.99
C ILE A 49 -13.94 -1.02 4.86
N PHE A 50 -14.31 -1.60 5.99
CA PHE A 50 -15.07 -2.83 6.09
C PHE A 50 -16.52 -2.55 6.45
N THR A 51 -17.43 -3.36 5.93
CA THR A 51 -18.81 -3.42 6.42
C THR A 51 -19.25 -4.88 6.31
N ASP A 52 -19.81 -5.42 7.38
CA ASP A 52 -20.18 -6.84 7.48
C ASP A 52 -19.01 -7.80 7.18
N GLY A 53 -17.80 -7.42 7.61
CA GLY A 53 -16.57 -8.20 7.37
C GLY A 53 -16.05 -8.15 5.93
N MET A 54 -16.69 -7.39 5.04
CA MET A 54 -16.34 -7.27 3.63
C MET A 54 -15.69 -5.92 3.34
N ILE A 55 -14.65 -5.88 2.49
CA ILE A 55 -14.07 -4.63 2.01
C ILE A 55 -15.09 -3.90 1.14
N ARG A 56 -15.46 -2.68 1.54
CA ARG A 56 -16.37 -1.80 0.79
C ARG A 56 -15.61 -0.75 0.00
N VAL A 57 -14.56 -0.20 0.60
CA VAL A 57 -13.71 0.81 -0.02
C VAL A 57 -12.27 0.39 0.16
N GLN A 58 -11.48 0.57 -0.90
CA GLN A 58 -10.03 0.49 -0.83
C GLN A 58 -9.44 1.68 -1.57
N THR A 59 -8.51 2.38 -0.94
CA THR A 59 -7.69 3.42 -1.56
C THR A 59 -6.21 3.08 -1.40
N VAL A 60 -5.41 3.43 -2.40
CA VAL A 60 -3.95 3.47 -2.29
C VAL A 60 -3.50 4.91 -2.52
N ALA A 61 -2.47 5.34 -1.81
CA ALA A 61 -1.75 6.58 -2.10
C ALA A 61 -0.26 6.33 -1.86
N TYR A 62 0.58 6.70 -2.81
CA TYR A 62 2.02 6.57 -2.68
C TYR A 62 2.75 7.52 -3.62
N THR A 63 4.02 7.79 -3.33
CA THR A 63 4.90 8.54 -4.23
C THR A 63 6.16 7.72 -4.50
N VAL A 64 6.44 7.50 -5.78
CA VAL A 64 7.66 6.81 -6.23
C VAL A 64 8.77 7.83 -6.40
N GLN A 65 9.95 7.50 -5.86
CA GLN A 65 11.15 8.32 -5.95
C GLN A 65 12.34 7.45 -6.41
N PRO A 66 13.40 8.05 -7.00
CA PRO A 66 14.69 7.36 -7.15
C PRO A 66 15.23 6.94 -5.77
N ALA A 67 15.82 5.74 -5.70
CA ALA A 67 16.44 5.21 -4.49
C ALA A 67 17.76 5.91 -4.13
#